data_AF-A0A0B1T676-F1
#
_entry.id   AF-A0A0B1T676-F1
#
_cell.length_a   1.000
_cell.length_b   1.000
_cell.length_c   1.000
_cell.angle_alpha   90.00
_cell.angle_beta   90.00
_cell.angle_gamma   90.00
#
_symmetry.space_group_name_H-M   'P 1'
#
loop_
_entity.id
_entity.type
_entity.pdbx_description
1 polymer ?
#
loop_
_entity_poly.entity_id
_entity_poly.type
_entity_poly.pdbx_seq_one_letter_code
_entity_poly.pdbx_strand_id
1 'polypeptide(L)'
;MIMLQLLVLFLTTIACNSYKILVVNPKFGYSHMNFMGKIADTLADAGHDVVTLQPVFFPFTNNGTTKSRLIQVHVDLPAEFLAGDMQKQQQRIWTSPATNPLNLIRFSKLFRNFVTSMTSKTLEEKGLMEHLKEENFDVGITELFEFAGVVFFEAIGLKNVIGVHSSTSVFEKTAYSIGMPVIPSFMPGRSKSQN
;
A
#
# COMPACT_ATOMS: atom_id res chain seq x y z
N MET A 1 6.77 -28.67 40.68
CA MET A 1 6.54 -28.94 39.23
C MET A 1 5.59 -27.92 38.61
N ILE A 2 4.39 -27.71 39.15
CA ILE A 2 3.38 -26.75 38.63
C ILE A 2 3.89 -25.29 38.62
N MET A 3 4.56 -24.83 39.68
CA MET A 3 5.13 -23.47 39.76
C MET A 3 6.18 -23.19 38.68
N LEU A 4 6.98 -24.21 38.32
CA LEU A 4 7.99 -24.10 37.26
C LEU A 4 7.32 -24.03 35.88
N GLN A 5 6.25 -24.80 35.66
CA GLN A 5 5.47 -24.74 34.42
C GLN A 5 4.78 -23.38 34.23
N LEU A 6 4.23 -22.81 35.29
CA LEU A 6 3.63 -21.46 35.26
C LEU A 6 4.69 -20.37 35.03
N LEU A 7 5.87 -20.50 35.64
CA LEU A 7 6.99 -19.57 35.41
C LEU A 7 7.49 -19.65 33.96
N VAL A 8 7.64 -20.86 33.41
CA VAL A 8 8.02 -21.05 32.00
C VAL A 8 6.96 -20.46 31.08
N LEU A 9 5.67 -20.70 31.34
CA LEU A 9 4.58 -20.13 30.54
C LEU A 9 4.60 -18.59 30.57
N PHE A 10 4.79 -18.00 31.76
CA PHE A 10 4.90 -16.56 31.93
C PHE A 10 6.11 -15.97 31.18
N LEU A 11 7.27 -16.63 31.28
CA LEU A 11 8.48 -16.23 30.53
C LEU A 11 8.27 -16.36 29.01
N THR A 12 7.57 -17.38 28.53
CA THR A 12 7.24 -17.50 27.10
C THR A 12 6.28 -16.42 26.61
N THR A 13 5.36 -15.94 27.46
CA THR A 13 4.47 -14.83 27.11
C THR A 13 5.20 -13.48 27.06
N ILE A 14 6.24 -13.30 27.89
CA ILE A 14 7.11 -12.11 27.85
C ILE A 14 8.07 -12.15 26.66
N ALA A 15 8.50 -13.35 26.24
CA ALA A 15 9.42 -13.53 25.12
C ALA A 15 8.75 -13.43 23.73
N CYS A 16 7.42 -13.26 23.67
CA CYS A 16 6.72 -13.03 22.41
C CYS A 16 6.94 -11.57 21.98
N ASN A 17 8.02 -11.33 21.25
CA ASN A 17 8.30 -10.00 20.70
C ASN A 17 7.26 -9.64 19.64
N SER A 18 6.59 -8.53 19.88
CA SER A 18 5.73 -7.86 18.92
C SER A 18 6.59 -7.08 17.95
N TYR A 19 6.52 -7.40 16.65
CA TYR A 19 7.11 -6.55 15.62
C TYR A 19 6.37 -5.22 15.51
N LYS A 20 7.13 -4.16 15.25
CA LYS A 20 6.61 -2.86 14.86
C LYS A 20 6.55 -2.72 13.35
N ILE A 21 5.35 -2.60 12.82
CA ILE A 21 5.05 -2.78 11.39
C ILE A 21 4.50 -1.48 10.82
N LEU A 22 5.12 -1.00 9.73
CA LEU A 22 4.60 0.12 8.95
C LEU A 22 3.87 -0.40 7.71
N VAL A 23 2.56 -0.19 7.64
CA VAL A 23 1.74 -0.50 6.47
C VAL A 23 1.47 0.77 5.68
N VAL A 24 1.87 0.81 4.41
CA VAL A 24 1.54 1.91 3.51
C VAL A 24 0.24 1.58 2.79
N ASN A 25 -0.81 2.35 3.06
CA ASN A 25 -2.17 2.08 2.59
C ASN A 25 -2.84 3.36 2.03
N PRO A 26 -2.50 3.81 0.82
CA PRO A 26 -3.04 5.04 0.27
C PRO A 26 -4.52 4.90 -0.15
N LYS A 27 -5.32 5.95 0.08
CA LYS A 27 -6.75 5.98 -0.31
C LYS A 27 -6.91 6.41 -1.76
N PHE A 28 -6.70 5.50 -2.70
CA PHE A 28 -6.91 5.77 -4.14
C PHE A 28 -7.83 4.77 -4.85
N GLY A 29 -7.95 3.57 -4.29
CA GLY A 29 -8.85 2.53 -4.78
C GLY A 29 -9.52 1.85 -3.60
N TYR A 30 -10.84 1.70 -3.65
CA TYR A 30 -11.60 1.12 -2.53
C TYR A 30 -11.14 -0.31 -2.19
N SER A 31 -10.93 -1.15 -3.21
CA SER A 31 -10.44 -2.53 -3.03
C SER A 31 -9.02 -2.57 -2.47
N HIS A 32 -8.10 -1.79 -3.05
CA HIS A 32 -6.71 -1.66 -2.62
C HIS A 32 -6.62 -1.26 -1.14
N MET A 33 -7.37 -0.22 -0.78
CA MET A 33 -7.39 0.31 0.58
C MET A 33 -7.87 -0.72 1.60
N ASN A 34 -8.95 -1.44 1.27
CA ASN A 34 -9.49 -2.49 2.14
C ASN A 34 -8.56 -3.70 2.21
N PHE A 35 -7.92 -4.10 1.11
CA PHE A 35 -6.96 -5.19 1.10
C PHE A 35 -5.78 -4.92 2.04
N MET A 36 -5.14 -3.76 1.89
CA MET A 36 -4.02 -3.36 2.76
C MET A 36 -4.47 -3.14 4.21
N GLY A 37 -5.67 -2.58 4.41
CA GLY A 37 -6.23 -2.38 5.74
C GLY A 37 -6.55 -3.71 6.46
N LYS A 38 -6.96 -4.75 5.72
CA LYS A 38 -7.12 -6.10 6.29
C LYS A 38 -5.81 -6.75 6.67
N ILE A 39 -4.73 -6.51 5.93
CA ILE A 39 -3.38 -6.93 6.34
C ILE A 39 -3.02 -6.25 7.67
N ALA A 40 -3.23 -4.93 7.77
CA ALA A 40 -2.94 -4.17 9.00
C ALA A 40 -3.76 -4.69 10.20
N ASP A 41 -5.07 -4.87 10.03
CA ASP A 41 -5.95 -5.38 11.10
C ASP A 41 -5.55 -6.80 11.55
N THR A 42 -5.19 -7.67 10.60
CA THR A 42 -4.78 -9.06 10.90
C THR A 42 -3.49 -9.10 11.72
N LEU A 43 -2.53 -8.25 11.39
CA LEU A 43 -1.26 -8.16 12.13
C LEU A 43 -1.47 -7.54 13.51
N ALA A 44 -2.33 -6.53 13.63
CA ALA A 44 -2.71 -5.96 14.91
C ALA A 44 -3.41 -7.01 15.80
N ASP A 45 -4.32 -7.82 15.24
CA ASP A 45 -4.97 -8.94 15.94
C ASP A 45 -3.98 -10.02 16.42
N ALA A 46 -2.89 -10.22 15.68
CA ALA A 46 -1.81 -11.11 16.07
C ALA A 46 -0.92 -10.54 17.20
N GLY A 47 -1.17 -9.31 17.66
CA GLY A 47 -0.43 -8.66 18.73
C GLY A 47 0.74 -7.79 18.27
N HIS A 48 0.85 -7.46 16.98
CA HIS A 48 1.88 -6.55 16.44
C HIS A 48 1.54 -5.06 16.68
N ASP A 49 2.55 -4.21 16.86
CA ASP A 49 2.38 -2.75 16.84
C ASP A 49 2.31 -2.29 15.39
N VAL A 50 1.09 -2.04 14.90
CA VAL A 50 0.86 -1.71 13.50
C VAL A 50 0.52 -0.24 13.34
N VAL A 51 1.29 0.43 12.49
CA VAL A 51 1.06 1.81 12.04
C VAL A 51 0.70 1.80 10.57
N THR A 52 -0.40 2.43 10.21
CA THR A 52 -0.81 2.61 8.83
C THR A 52 -0.52 4.04 8.40
N LEU A 53 0.43 4.23 7.47
CA LEU A 53 0.62 5.49 6.75
C LEU A 53 -0.35 5.52 5.56
N GLN A 54 -1.23 6.50 5.54
CA GLN A 54 -2.33 6.59 4.60
C GLN A 54 -2.37 7.95 3.91
N PRO A 55 -1.68 8.10 2.76
CA PRO A 55 -1.91 9.23 1.89
C PRO A 55 -3.35 9.21 1.35
N VAL A 56 -4.08 10.30 1.53
CA VAL A 56 -5.50 10.42 1.16
C VAL A 56 -5.61 11.19 -0.14
N PHE A 57 -5.92 10.48 -1.22
CA PHE A 57 -6.23 11.10 -2.51
C PHE A 57 -7.74 11.17 -2.72
N PHE A 58 -8.46 10.05 -2.60
CA PHE A 58 -9.92 10.03 -2.58
C PHE A 58 -10.46 9.91 -1.15
N PRO A 59 -11.44 10.74 -0.75
CA PRO A 59 -11.99 10.74 0.60
C PRO A 59 -13.03 9.61 0.78
N PHE A 60 -12.60 8.35 0.78
CA PHE A 60 -13.48 7.23 1.16
C PHE A 60 -13.95 7.38 2.60
N THR A 61 -15.18 6.97 2.88
CA THR A 61 -15.75 7.06 4.24
C THR A 61 -15.05 6.17 5.25
N ASN A 62 -14.59 4.99 4.84
CA ASN A 62 -13.77 4.10 5.69
C ASN A 62 -12.28 4.21 5.34
N ASN A 63 -11.41 3.74 6.23
CA ASN A 63 -9.95 3.79 6.08
C ASN A 63 -9.33 2.43 5.69
N GLY A 64 -10.14 1.39 5.50
CA GLY A 64 -9.72 0.01 5.28
C GLY A 64 -9.25 -0.75 6.53
N THR A 65 -8.79 -0.03 7.56
CA THR A 65 -8.31 -0.55 8.85
C THR A 65 -9.15 0.01 10.00
N THR A 66 -9.28 -0.77 11.07
CA THR A 66 -9.97 -0.36 12.32
C THR A 66 -9.10 -0.54 13.57
N LYS A 67 -7.94 -1.21 13.46
CA LYS A 67 -7.12 -1.62 14.60
C LYS A 67 -5.73 -1.02 14.63
N SER A 68 -5.14 -0.71 13.46
CA SER A 68 -3.83 -0.09 13.40
C SER A 68 -3.87 1.41 13.74
N ARG A 69 -2.82 1.95 14.36
CA ARG A 69 -2.66 3.39 14.51
C ARG A 69 -2.56 4.05 13.13
N LEU A 70 -3.35 5.09 12.88
CA LEU A 70 -3.48 5.68 11.56
C LEU A 70 -2.78 7.05 11.49
N ILE A 71 -1.94 7.23 10.46
CA ILE A 71 -1.32 8.52 10.10
C ILE A 71 -1.83 8.90 8.71
N GLN A 72 -2.60 9.98 8.60
CA GLN A 72 -3.16 10.42 7.33
C GLN A 72 -2.47 11.68 6.81
N VAL A 73 -2.08 11.66 5.53
CA VAL A 73 -1.58 12.83 4.81
C VAL A 73 -2.57 13.18 3.71
N HIS A 74 -3.17 14.36 3.79
CA HIS A 74 -4.18 14.79 2.82
C HIS A 74 -3.52 15.44 1.61
N VAL A 75 -3.76 14.87 0.43
CA VAL A 75 -3.17 15.35 -0.83
C VAL A 75 -4.21 16.23 -1.52
N ASP A 76 -3.87 17.48 -1.85
CA ASP A 76 -4.83 18.30 -2.63
C ASP A 76 -5.16 17.61 -3.95
N LEU A 77 -6.46 17.51 -4.20
CA LEU A 77 -7.00 16.98 -5.43
C LEU A 77 -6.75 17.96 -6.60
N PRO A 78 -6.35 17.46 -7.77
CA PRO A 78 -6.31 18.28 -8.98
C PRO A 78 -7.68 18.90 -9.27
N ALA A 79 -7.70 20.11 -9.84
CA ALA A 79 -8.94 20.82 -10.19
C ALA A 79 -9.91 19.98 -11.06
N GLU A 80 -9.38 19.10 -11.92
CA GLU A 80 -10.17 18.18 -12.75
C GLU A 80 -11.00 17.19 -11.92
N PHE A 81 -10.53 16.83 -10.72
CA PHE A 81 -11.25 16.00 -9.75
C PHE A 81 -12.23 16.78 -8.86
N LEU A 82 -11.93 18.06 -8.61
CA LEU A 82 -12.79 18.95 -7.83
C LEU A 82 -14.00 19.45 -8.65
N ALA A 83 -13.87 19.54 -9.97
CA ALA A 83 -14.89 20.07 -10.87
C ALA A 83 -16.00 19.06 -11.26
N GLY A 84 -15.95 17.83 -10.76
CA GLY A 84 -16.87 16.76 -11.15
C GLY A 84 -17.32 15.87 -10.00
N ASP A 85 -18.24 14.96 -10.29
CA ASP A 85 -18.62 13.88 -9.36
C ASP A 85 -17.42 12.93 -9.19
N MET A 86 -16.72 13.08 -8.07
CA MET A 86 -15.52 12.30 -7.72
C MET A 86 -15.78 10.80 -7.76
N GLN A 87 -16.98 10.35 -7.34
CA GLN A 87 -17.33 8.94 -7.33
C GLN A 87 -17.47 8.41 -8.75
N LYS A 88 -18.10 9.17 -9.65
CA LYS A 88 -18.18 8.81 -11.09
C LYS A 88 -16.82 8.83 -11.77
N GLN A 89 -15.97 9.80 -11.44
CA GLN A 89 -14.62 9.87 -12.03
C GLN A 89 -13.75 8.70 -11.58
N GLN A 90 -13.78 8.37 -10.28
CA GLN A 90 -13.11 7.19 -9.76
C GLN A 90 -13.64 5.90 -10.42
N GLN A 91 -14.97 5.72 -10.51
CA GLN A 91 -15.54 4.55 -11.18
C GLN A 91 -15.05 4.45 -12.63
N ARG A 92 -15.04 5.56 -13.37
CA ARG A 92 -14.56 5.59 -14.76
C ARG A 92 -13.10 5.17 -14.90
N ILE A 93 -12.23 5.49 -13.94
CA ILE A 93 -10.83 5.06 -13.95
C ILE A 93 -10.74 3.52 -14.01
N TRP A 94 -11.60 2.82 -13.27
CA TRP A 94 -11.55 1.36 -13.11
C TRP A 94 -12.46 0.60 -14.07
N THR A 95 -13.52 1.22 -14.60
CA THR A 95 -14.49 0.56 -15.48
C THR A 95 -14.30 0.89 -16.96
N SER A 96 -13.37 1.78 -17.31
CA SER A 96 -13.11 2.12 -18.71
C SER A 96 -12.58 0.91 -19.48
N PRO A 97 -13.17 0.57 -20.64
CA PRO A 97 -12.67 -0.53 -21.45
C PRO A 97 -11.21 -0.29 -21.87
N ALA A 98 -10.36 -1.29 -21.65
CA ALA A 98 -8.98 -1.32 -22.11
C ALA A 98 -8.84 -1.59 -23.63
N THR A 99 -9.97 -1.75 -24.34
CA THR A 99 -10.00 -2.02 -25.78
C THR A 99 -9.56 -0.84 -26.63
N ASN A 100 -9.65 0.39 -26.12
CA ASN A 100 -9.13 1.58 -26.79
C ASN A 100 -7.75 1.97 -26.21
N PRO A 101 -6.66 1.91 -27.00
CA PRO A 101 -5.32 2.26 -26.53
C PRO A 101 -5.20 3.72 -26.03
N LEU A 102 -6.04 4.64 -26.51
CA LEU A 102 -6.08 6.02 -26.01
C LEU A 102 -6.57 6.09 -24.56
N ASN A 103 -7.49 5.22 -24.15
CA ASN A 103 -7.94 5.13 -22.75
C ASN A 103 -6.79 4.70 -21.85
N LEU A 104 -5.97 3.74 -22.30
CA LEU A 104 -4.79 3.28 -21.56
C LEU A 104 -3.73 4.39 -21.42
N ILE A 105 -3.50 5.17 -22.47
CA ILE A 105 -2.58 6.33 -22.43
C ILE A 105 -3.11 7.42 -21.50
N ARG A 106 -4.42 7.69 -21.51
CA ARG A 106 -5.03 8.67 -20.61
C ARG A 106 -4.93 8.20 -19.15
N PHE A 107 -5.26 6.93 -18.89
CA PHE A 107 -5.13 6.32 -17.58
C PHE A 107 -3.69 6.39 -17.07
N SER A 108 -2.70 6.03 -17.89
CA SER A 108 -1.30 6.05 -17.45
C SER A 108 -0.79 7.45 -17.10
N LYS A 109 -1.18 8.48 -17.87
CA LYS A 109 -0.87 9.88 -17.54
C LYS A 109 -1.52 10.31 -16.23
N LEU A 110 -2.82 10.01 -16.06
CA LEU A 110 -3.56 10.34 -14.85
C LEU A 110 -2.97 9.64 -13.63
N PHE A 111 -2.72 8.34 -13.75
CA PHE A 111 -2.13 7.50 -12.71
C PHE A 111 -0.75 7.98 -12.32
N ARG A 112 0.13 8.29 -13.29
CA ARG A 112 1.45 8.86 -13.02
C ARG A 112 1.35 10.16 -12.22
N ASN A 113 0.52 11.10 -12.67
CA ASN A 113 0.37 12.38 -11.98
C ASN A 113 -0.18 12.21 -10.56
N PHE A 114 -1.14 11.30 -10.40
CA PHE A 114 -1.71 10.91 -9.11
C PHE A 114 -0.62 10.37 -8.16
N VAL A 115 0.13 9.35 -8.59
CA VAL A 115 1.20 8.73 -7.77
C VAL A 115 2.26 9.77 -7.43
N THR A 116 2.78 10.51 -8.41
CA THR A 116 3.82 11.53 -8.16
C THR A 116 3.34 12.58 -7.18
N SER A 117 2.12 13.13 -7.35
CA SER A 117 1.62 14.18 -6.46
C SER A 117 1.42 13.67 -5.03
N MET A 118 0.87 12.47 -4.89
CA MET A 118 0.63 11.86 -3.58
C MET A 118 1.94 11.54 -2.86
N THR A 119 2.88 10.92 -3.56
CA THR A 119 4.19 10.56 -3.01
C THR A 119 4.99 11.80 -2.63
N SER A 120 5.10 12.79 -3.52
CA SER A 120 5.84 14.03 -3.24
C SER A 120 5.28 14.78 -2.04
N LYS A 121 3.94 14.97 -1.97
CA LYS A 121 3.34 15.64 -0.81
C LYS A 121 3.56 14.88 0.49
N THR A 122 3.49 13.55 0.45
CA THR A 122 3.76 12.72 1.63
C THR A 122 5.21 12.85 2.09
N LEU A 123 6.17 12.92 1.16
CA LEU A 123 7.58 13.14 1.49
C LEU A 123 7.85 14.56 2.03
N GLU A 124 7.13 15.55 1.53
CA GLU A 124 7.27 16.96 1.89
C GLU A 124 6.51 17.34 3.17
N GLU A 125 5.65 16.45 3.69
CA GLU A 125 4.89 16.67 4.93
C GLU A 125 5.87 16.89 6.09
N LYS A 126 5.79 18.08 6.69
CA LYS A 126 6.83 18.59 7.58
C LYS A 126 7.02 17.70 8.81
N GLY A 127 8.22 17.13 8.94
CA GLY A 127 8.61 16.30 10.09
C GLY A 127 8.09 14.87 10.04
N LEU A 128 7.33 14.48 9.00
CA LEU A 128 6.72 13.16 8.92
C LEU A 128 7.79 12.07 8.72
N MET A 129 8.73 12.26 7.80
CA MET A 129 9.77 11.27 7.54
C MET A 129 10.70 11.10 8.74
N GLU A 130 11.05 12.19 9.43
CA GLU A 130 11.80 12.15 10.67
C GLU A 130 11.05 11.39 11.76
N HIS A 131 9.77 11.68 11.95
CA HIS A 131 8.93 10.97 12.92
C HIS A 131 8.83 9.47 12.62
N LEU A 132 8.56 9.10 11.37
CA LEU A 132 8.50 7.69 10.95
C LEU A 132 9.85 6.97 11.09
N LYS A 133 10.97 7.68 10.91
CA LYS A 133 12.31 7.14 11.13
C LYS A 133 12.59 6.89 12.61
N GLU A 134 12.21 7.82 13.48
CA GLU A 134 12.36 7.70 14.94
C GLU A 134 11.55 6.55 15.55
N GLU A 135 10.47 6.14 14.87
CA GLU A 135 9.65 5.00 15.29
C GLU A 135 10.39 3.66 15.22
N ASN A 136 11.47 3.55 14.42
CA ASN A 136 12.31 2.34 14.29
C ASN A 136 11.49 1.07 13.94
N PHE A 137 10.77 1.10 12.82
CA PHE A 137 9.99 -0.05 12.33
C PHE A 137 10.88 -1.27 12.02
N ASP A 138 10.37 -2.46 12.34
CA ASP A 138 11.05 -3.73 12.02
C ASP A 138 10.83 -4.15 10.57
N VAL A 139 9.63 -3.87 10.02
CA VAL A 139 9.23 -4.26 8.67
C VAL A 139 8.22 -3.26 8.07
N GLY A 140 8.41 -2.98 6.79
CA GLY A 140 7.48 -2.19 5.97
C GLY A 140 6.67 -3.08 5.05
N ILE A 141 5.37 -2.85 4.94
CA ILE A 141 4.47 -3.56 4.02
C ILE A 141 3.85 -2.55 3.07
N THR A 142 4.03 -2.75 1.77
CA THR A 142 3.48 -1.86 0.74
C THR A 142 2.89 -2.66 -0.41
N GLU A 143 1.89 -2.08 -1.05
CA GLU A 143 1.39 -2.60 -2.30
C GLU A 143 2.36 -2.29 -3.46
N LEU A 144 2.68 -3.30 -4.27
CA LEU A 144 3.47 -3.18 -5.50
C LEU A 144 2.60 -2.85 -6.72
N PHE A 145 1.68 -1.89 -6.54
CA PHE A 145 0.84 -1.35 -7.61
C PHE A 145 1.29 0.06 -7.99
N GLU A 146 1.33 0.95 -6.99
CA GLU A 146 1.70 2.36 -7.15
C GLU A 146 3.15 2.66 -6.71
N PHE A 147 3.73 1.78 -5.87
CA PHE A 147 5.13 1.77 -5.42
C PHE A 147 5.57 2.94 -4.49
N ALA A 148 4.68 3.84 -4.03
CA ALA A 148 5.04 4.92 -3.11
C ALA A 148 5.60 4.41 -1.78
N GLY A 149 5.08 3.30 -1.24
CA GLY A 149 5.58 2.80 0.03
C GLY A 149 7.05 2.42 -0.01
N VAL A 150 7.56 1.92 -1.15
CA VAL A 150 8.99 1.65 -1.33
C VAL A 150 9.81 2.93 -1.20
N VAL A 151 9.31 4.05 -1.74
CA VAL A 151 9.97 5.37 -1.64
C VAL A 151 10.01 5.85 -0.20
N PHE A 152 8.92 5.69 0.55
CA PHE A 152 8.88 6.07 1.98
C PHE A 152 9.82 5.22 2.82
N PHE A 153 9.89 3.91 2.57
CA PHE A 153 10.80 3.01 3.27
C PHE A 153 12.26 3.37 3.04
N GLU A 154 12.63 3.70 1.79
CA GLU A 154 13.96 4.19 1.46
C GLU A 154 14.27 5.50 2.21
N ALA A 155 13.32 6.46 2.22
CA ALA A 155 13.49 7.75 2.88
C ALA A 155 13.77 7.63 4.39
N ILE A 156 13.15 6.66 5.06
CA ILE A 156 13.34 6.43 6.51
C ILE A 156 14.46 5.40 6.80
N GLY A 157 15.04 4.77 5.78
CA GLY A 157 16.10 3.76 5.93
C GLY A 157 15.59 2.37 6.37
N LEU A 158 14.32 2.05 6.14
CA LEU A 158 13.70 0.77 6.47
C LEU A 158 14.03 -0.30 5.42
N LYS A 159 14.82 -1.31 5.81
CA LYS A 159 15.39 -2.30 4.88
C LYS A 159 14.53 -3.55 4.68
N ASN A 160 13.77 -3.94 5.70
CA ASN A 160 12.93 -5.13 5.65
C ASN A 160 11.60 -4.72 5.01
N VAL A 161 11.40 -5.12 3.77
CA VAL A 161 10.23 -4.71 2.98
C VAL A 161 9.50 -5.93 2.45
N ILE A 162 8.19 -5.97 2.68
CA ILE A 162 7.26 -6.93 2.09
C ILE A 162 6.41 -6.20 1.05
N GLY A 163 6.56 -6.61 -0.20
CA GLY A 163 5.71 -6.16 -1.29
C GLY A 163 4.52 -7.09 -1.49
N VAL A 164 3.31 -6.54 -1.55
CA VAL A 164 2.08 -7.30 -1.77
C VAL A 164 1.36 -6.87 -3.04
N HIS A 165 0.58 -7.77 -3.63
CA HIS A 165 -0.24 -7.50 -4.80
C HIS A 165 -1.71 -7.72 -4.44
N SER A 166 -2.55 -6.68 -4.58
CA SER A 166 -4.01 -6.84 -4.43
C SER A 166 -4.67 -7.48 -5.67
N SER A 167 -3.94 -7.58 -6.78
CA SER A 167 -4.38 -8.26 -8.01
C SER A 167 -4.18 -9.76 -7.92
N THR A 168 -4.99 -10.52 -8.67
CA THR A 168 -4.93 -12.00 -8.74
C THR A 168 -3.63 -12.54 -9.33
N SER A 169 -2.82 -11.69 -9.96
CA SER A 169 -1.52 -12.04 -10.55
C SER A 169 -0.42 -11.10 -10.06
N VAL A 170 0.77 -11.64 -9.86
CA VAL A 170 2.01 -10.87 -9.71
C VAL A 170 2.27 -10.13 -11.02
N PHE A 171 2.60 -8.85 -10.95
CA PHE A 171 2.95 -8.09 -12.15
C PHE A 171 4.25 -8.58 -12.76
N GLU A 172 4.31 -8.59 -14.10
CA GLU A 172 5.47 -9.05 -14.87
C GLU A 172 6.79 -8.42 -14.40
N LYS A 173 6.80 -7.11 -14.12
CA LYS A 173 7.99 -6.43 -13.58
C LYS A 173 8.42 -6.98 -12.22
N THR A 174 7.48 -7.17 -11.29
CA THR A 174 7.78 -7.79 -10.00
C THR A 174 8.29 -9.21 -10.19
N ALA A 175 7.65 -9.98 -11.06
CA ALA A 175 8.05 -11.36 -11.37
C ALA A 175 9.51 -11.43 -11.82
N TYR A 176 9.91 -10.58 -12.77
CA TYR A 176 11.30 -10.48 -13.21
C TYR A 176 12.25 -10.06 -12.09
N SER A 177 11.87 -9.08 -11.27
CA SER A 177 12.70 -8.60 -10.16
C SER A 177 13.00 -9.66 -9.11
N ILE A 178 12.11 -10.64 -8.92
CA ILE A 178 12.28 -11.73 -7.94
C ILE A 178 12.68 -13.07 -8.58
N GLY A 179 12.94 -13.09 -9.89
CA GLY A 179 13.30 -14.32 -10.62
C GLY A 179 12.15 -15.31 -10.79
N MET A 180 10.90 -14.87 -10.66
CA MET A 180 9.72 -15.71 -10.88
C MET A 180 9.50 -15.92 -12.38
N PRO A 181 9.24 -17.16 -12.85
CA PRO A 181 8.98 -17.42 -14.26
C PRO A 181 7.71 -16.72 -14.75
N VAL A 182 7.79 -16.06 -15.90
CA VAL A 182 6.64 -15.44 -16.56
C VAL A 182 5.99 -16.45 -17.51
N ILE A 183 4.89 -17.06 -17.08
CA ILE A 183 4.17 -18.06 -17.88
C ILE A 183 3.07 -17.37 -18.69
N PRO A 184 3.10 -17.42 -20.03
CA PRO A 184 2.13 -16.72 -20.89
C PRO A 184 0.67 -17.15 -20.70
N SER A 185 0.42 -18.35 -20.17
CA SER A 185 -0.93 -18.85 -19.87
C SER A 185 -1.57 -18.20 -18.64
N PHE A 186 -0.77 -17.60 -17.76
CA PHE A 186 -1.22 -16.99 -16.49
C PHE A 186 -1.04 -15.48 -16.49
N MET A 187 0.02 -14.98 -17.13
CA MET A 187 0.22 -13.56 -17.42
C MET A 187 -0.04 -13.32 -18.90
N PRO A 188 -1.27 -12.91 -19.30
CA PRO A 188 -1.55 -12.62 -20.69
C PRO A 188 -0.56 -11.55 -21.16
N GLY A 189 0.29 -11.93 -22.12
CA GLY A 189 1.32 -11.05 -22.63
C GLY A 189 0.72 -9.77 -23.18
N ARG A 190 1.54 -8.71 -23.23
CA ARG A 190 1.20 -7.47 -23.94
C ARG A 190 0.50 -7.82 -25.26
N SER A 191 -0.71 -7.30 -25.49
CA SER A 191 -1.28 -7.31 -26.83
C SER A 191 -0.19 -6.80 -27.76
N LYS A 192 0.33 -7.66 -28.64
CA LYS A 192 1.19 -7.21 -29.73
C LYS A 192 0.40 -6.07 -30.39
N SER A 193 0.97 -4.87 -30.48
CA SER A 193 0.43 -3.94 -31.47
C SER A 193 0.55 -4.70 -32.79
N GLN A 194 -0.59 -5.02 -33.38
CA GLN A 194 -0.57 -5.29 -34.80
C GLN A 194 -0.22 -3.94 -35.43
N ASN A 195 0.97 -3.94 -36.06
CA ASN A 195 1.60 -2.87 -36.83
C ASN A 195 2.54 -1.95 -36.05
#